data_AF-A0A1M3N0V2-F1
#
_entry.id   AF-A0A1M3N0V2-F1
#
_cell.length_a   1.000
_cell.length_b   1.000
_cell.length_c   1.000
_cell.angle_alpha   90.00
_cell.angle_beta   90.00
_cell.angle_gamma   90.00
#
_symmetry.space_group_name_H-M   'P 1'
#
loop_
_entity.id
_entity.type
_entity.pdbx_description
1 polymer ?
#
loop_
_entity_poly.entity_id
_entity_poly.type
_entity_poly.pdbx_seq_one_letter_code
_entity_poly.pdbx_strand_id
1 'polypeptide(L)'
;MSKKRAARPKSKRTERREAERDAVKLAEARIRLASLEAGGSPERPIEVTSASIVEPHAASLGCAACGGTTRVEEHAAVTLPDSSGVPRSLRVARTRCARCGVQRQIYFRLGTTLAN
;
A
#
# COMPACT_ATOMS: atom_id res chain seq x y z
N MET A 1 -47.75 -29.60 -2.90
CA MET A 1 -46.58 -29.27 -2.06
C MET A 1 -45.30 -29.58 -2.84
N SER A 2 -44.68 -28.59 -3.49
CA SER A 2 -43.46 -28.79 -4.28
C SER A 2 -42.24 -28.93 -3.38
N LYS A 3 -41.60 -30.10 -3.39
CA LYS A 3 -40.33 -30.36 -2.70
C LYS A 3 -39.21 -29.52 -3.33
N LYS A 4 -38.70 -28.49 -2.63
CA LYS A 4 -37.46 -27.80 -2.99
C LYS A 4 -36.31 -28.82 -2.95
N ARG A 5 -35.68 -29.08 -4.10
CA ARG A 5 -34.46 -29.90 -4.16
C ARG A 5 -33.31 -29.12 -3.53
N ALA A 6 -32.59 -29.75 -2.60
CA ALA A 6 -31.38 -29.19 -2.00
C ALA A 6 -30.31 -28.95 -3.08
N ALA A 7 -29.64 -27.79 -3.00
CA ALA A 7 -28.59 -27.43 -3.93
C ALA A 7 -27.41 -28.41 -3.83
N ARG A 8 -26.91 -28.85 -4.98
CA ARG A 8 -25.78 -29.78 -5.07
C ARG A 8 -24.50 -29.08 -4.56
N PRO A 9 -23.64 -29.76 -3.77
CA PRO A 9 -22.39 -29.16 -3.29
C PRO A 9 -21.53 -28.68 -4.46
N LYS A 10 -20.85 -27.55 -4.27
CA LYS A 10 -19.97 -26.97 -5.30
C LYS A 10 -18.85 -27.97 -5.63
N SER A 11 -18.41 -27.95 -6.89
CA SER A 11 -17.24 -28.77 -7.28
C SER A 11 -15.96 -28.18 -6.69
N LYS A 12 -14.95 -29.01 -6.42
CA LYS A 12 -13.61 -28.56 -5.97
C LYS A 12 -12.99 -27.49 -6.89
N ARG A 13 -13.27 -27.56 -8.21
CA ARG A 13 -12.82 -26.55 -9.18
C ARG A 13 -13.52 -25.21 -8.98
N THR A 14 -14.82 -25.24 -8.69
CA THR A 14 -15.63 -24.05 -8.41
C THR A 14 -15.15 -23.37 -7.13
N GLU A 15 -14.91 -24.14 -6.07
CA GLU A 15 -14.37 -23.64 -4.80
C GLU A 15 -13.00 -23.00 -4.98
N ARG A 16 -12.09 -23.64 -5.73
CA ARG A 16 -10.76 -23.08 -6.03
C ARG A 16 -10.86 -21.72 -6.74
N ARG A 17 -11.72 -21.60 -7.75
CA ARG A 17 -11.94 -20.33 -8.48
C ARG A 17 -12.60 -19.25 -7.62
N GLU A 18 -13.40 -19.63 -6.64
CA GLU A 18 -14.00 -18.70 -5.70
C GLU A 18 -12.95 -18.16 -4.73
N ALA A 19 -12.14 -19.06 -4.14
CA ALA A 19 -11.01 -18.69 -3.30
C ALA A 19 -9.99 -17.79 -4.02
N GLU A 20 -9.67 -18.09 -5.29
CA GLU A 20 -8.81 -17.24 -6.14
C GLU A 20 -9.41 -15.83 -6.29
N ARG A 21 -10.71 -15.71 -6.55
CA ARG A 21 -11.39 -14.41 -6.69
C ARG A 21 -11.43 -13.63 -5.38
N ASP A 22 -11.67 -14.31 -4.26
CA ASP A 22 -11.72 -13.65 -2.95
C ASP A 22 -10.34 -13.21 -2.50
N ALA A 23 -9.27 -13.95 -2.84
CA ALA A 23 -7.90 -13.51 -2.62
C ALA A 23 -7.57 -12.22 -3.39
N VAL A 24 -8.02 -12.09 -4.65
CA VAL A 24 -7.85 -10.86 -5.45
C VAL A 24 -8.59 -9.69 -4.80
N LYS A 25 -9.87 -9.87 -4.43
CA LYS A 25 -10.66 -8.81 -3.76
C LYS A 25 -10.02 -8.38 -2.45
N LEU A 26 -9.50 -9.32 -1.66
CA LEU A 26 -8.83 -9.03 -0.40
C LEU A 26 -7.56 -8.20 -0.64
N ALA A 27 -6.77 -8.56 -1.65
CA ALA A 27 -5.58 -7.80 -2.02
C ALA A 27 -5.93 -6.37 -2.44
N GLU A 28 -6.95 -6.18 -3.28
CA GLU A 28 -7.44 -4.86 -3.68
C GLU A 28 -7.91 -4.02 -2.49
N ALA A 29 -8.69 -4.63 -1.57
CA ALA A 29 -9.17 -3.95 -0.38
C ALA A 29 -8.02 -3.47 0.51
N ARG A 30 -6.97 -4.27 0.67
CA ARG A 30 -5.78 -3.86 1.44
C ARG A 30 -4.98 -2.77 0.76
N ILE A 31 -4.85 -2.79 -0.57
CA ILE A 31 -4.20 -1.69 -1.32
C ILE A 31 -4.97 -0.39 -1.12
N ARG A 32 -6.32 -0.44 -1.19
CA ARG A 32 -7.16 0.74 -0.92
C ARG A 32 -6.96 1.24 0.50
N LEU A 33 -6.98 0.35 1.49
CA LEU A 33 -6.71 0.73 2.88
C LEU A 33 -5.35 1.42 3.03
N ALA A 34 -4.30 0.84 2.44
CA ALA A 34 -2.95 1.39 2.46
C ALA A 34 -2.82 2.77 1.79
N SER A 35 -3.69 3.11 0.84
CA SER A 35 -3.74 4.46 0.25
C SER A 35 -4.33 5.53 1.19
N LEU A 36 -5.13 5.10 2.17
CA LEU A 36 -5.74 5.98 3.17
C LEU A 36 -4.88 6.11 4.43
N GLU A 37 -3.95 5.18 4.65
CA GLU A 37 -2.98 5.19 5.74
C GLU A 37 -1.87 6.24 5.56
N ALA A 38 -1.08 6.45 6.62
CA ALA A 38 0.11 7.29 6.55
C ALA A 38 1.08 6.78 5.48
N GLY A 39 1.56 7.70 4.65
CA GLY A 39 2.40 7.48 3.49
C GLY A 39 1.65 7.01 2.26
N GLY A 40 0.34 6.76 2.36
CA GLY A 40 -0.51 6.33 1.25
C GLY A 40 -0.86 7.43 0.25
N SER A 41 -0.78 8.70 0.66
CA SER A 41 -1.06 9.86 -0.19
C SER A 41 -0.14 11.04 0.14
N PRO A 42 0.02 12.01 -0.79
CA PRO A 42 0.76 13.25 -0.53
C PRO A 42 0.21 14.08 0.63
N GLU A 43 -1.10 13.97 0.89
CA GLU A 43 -1.79 14.68 1.99
C GLU A 43 -1.50 14.05 3.36
N ARG A 44 -1.14 12.77 3.39
CA ARG A 44 -0.84 12.01 4.59
C ARG A 44 0.60 11.50 4.58
N PRO A 45 1.61 12.35 4.44
CA PRO A 45 3.00 11.88 4.39
C PRO A 45 3.41 11.34 5.77
N ILE A 46 4.30 10.34 5.78
CA ILE A 46 4.94 9.87 7.01
C ILE A 46 6.01 10.90 7.42
N GLU A 47 5.96 11.38 8.64
CA GLU A 47 6.98 12.28 9.16
C GLU A 47 8.23 11.50 9.58
N VAL A 48 9.38 11.93 9.07
CA VAL A 48 10.70 11.35 9.39
C VAL A 48 11.68 12.46 9.71
N THR A 49 12.67 12.17 10.56
CA THR A 49 13.64 13.18 11.02
C THR A 49 14.69 13.52 9.97
N SER A 50 15.00 12.59 9.06
CA SER A 50 16.01 12.80 8.02
C SER A 50 15.70 12.02 6.74
N ALA A 51 16.30 12.46 5.63
CA ALA A 51 16.17 11.80 4.33
C ALA A 51 16.79 10.38 4.34
N SER A 52 17.81 10.14 5.16
CA SER A 52 18.47 8.83 5.29
C SER A 52 17.56 7.76 5.88
N ILE A 53 16.51 8.14 6.60
CA ILE A 53 15.54 7.20 7.20
C ILE A 53 14.48 6.76 6.17
N VAL A 54 14.28 7.50 5.08
CA VAL A 54 13.21 7.24 4.10
C VAL A 54 13.32 5.83 3.51
N GLU A 55 14.49 5.44 3.03
CA GLU A 55 14.72 4.12 2.42
C GLU A 55 14.56 2.95 3.39
N PRO A 56 15.22 2.92 4.57
CA PRO A 56 15.04 1.83 5.52
C PRO A 56 13.60 1.77 6.06
N HIS A 57 12.95 2.92 6.26
CA HIS A 57 11.55 2.96 6.68
C HIS A 57 10.63 2.42 5.58
N ALA A 58 10.80 2.84 4.32
CA ALA A 58 10.03 2.33 3.20
C ALA A 58 10.23 0.83 2.97
N ALA A 59 11.45 0.32 3.12
CA ALA A 59 11.76 -1.11 3.02
C ALA A 59 11.17 -1.94 4.17
N SER A 60 11.03 -1.34 5.37
CA SER A 60 10.39 -1.99 6.51
C SER A 60 8.87 -2.16 6.33
N LEU A 61 8.25 -1.33 5.49
CA LEU A 61 6.84 -1.43 5.17
C LEU A 61 6.60 -2.62 4.24
N GLY A 62 5.89 -3.62 4.76
CA GLY A 62 5.47 -4.79 4.00
C GLY A 62 4.54 -4.43 2.83
N CYS A 63 4.43 -5.36 1.88
CA CYS A 63 3.56 -5.19 0.73
C CYS A 63 2.10 -5.07 1.18
N ALA A 64 1.43 -3.98 0.78
CA ALA A 64 0.01 -3.77 1.11
C ALA A 64 -0.89 -4.94 0.65
N ALA A 65 -0.58 -5.59 -0.47
CA ALA A 65 -1.39 -6.70 -0.98
C ALA A 65 -1.16 -8.02 -0.21
N CYS A 66 0.10 -8.45 -0.11
CA CYS A 66 0.46 -9.80 0.32
C CYS A 66 1.24 -9.88 1.65
N GLY A 67 1.60 -8.74 2.24
CA GLY A 67 2.41 -8.67 3.47
C GLY A 67 3.88 -9.08 3.31
N GLY A 68 4.32 -9.41 2.10
CA GLY A 68 5.71 -9.80 1.83
C GLY A 68 6.70 -8.63 1.89
N THR A 69 7.98 -8.94 1.79
CA THR A 69 9.05 -7.94 1.77
C THR A 69 8.97 -7.07 0.51
N THR A 70 9.29 -5.78 0.69
CA THR A 70 9.37 -4.79 -0.38
C THR A 70 10.82 -4.36 -0.57
N ARG A 71 11.16 -3.97 -1.79
CA ARG A 71 12.44 -3.36 -2.14
C ARG A 71 12.17 -1.94 -2.62
N VAL A 72 13.00 -1.00 -2.20
CA VAL A 72 12.97 0.38 -2.73
C VAL A 72 13.62 0.36 -4.12
N GLU A 73 12.87 0.79 -5.13
CA GLU A 73 13.35 0.95 -6.51
C GLU A 73 13.88 2.37 -6.73
N GLU A 74 13.25 3.37 -6.12
CA GLU A 74 13.60 4.78 -6.33
C GLU A 74 13.27 5.61 -5.09
N HIS A 75 14.13 6.58 -4.78
CA HIS A 75 13.90 7.59 -3.76
C HIS A 75 14.15 8.98 -4.39
N ALA A 76 13.10 9.79 -4.47
CA ALA A 76 13.15 11.11 -5.08
C ALA A 76 12.57 12.18 -4.16
N ALA A 77 13.04 13.42 -4.29
CA ALA A 77 12.36 14.59 -3.75
C ALA A 77 11.40 15.15 -4.81
N VAL A 78 10.13 15.30 -4.45
CA VAL A 78 9.10 15.82 -5.34
C VAL A 78 8.40 16.99 -4.63
N THR A 79 8.28 18.11 -5.33
CA THR A 79 7.47 19.23 -4.86
C THR A 79 6.05 19.05 -5.36
N LEU A 80 5.10 18.88 -4.45
CA LEU A 80 3.67 18.73 -4.76
C LEU A 80 2.87 19.81 -4.03
N PRO A 81 1.84 20.39 -4.67
CA PRO A 81 0.90 21.23 -3.96
C PRO A 81 0.14 20.40 -2.92
N ASP A 82 -0.05 20.94 -1.72
CA ASP A 82 -0.97 20.38 -0.75
C ASP A 82 -2.43 20.72 -1.09
N SER A 83 -3.37 20.30 -0.25
CA SER A 83 -4.80 20.59 -0.42
C SER A 83 -5.14 22.09 -0.37
N SER A 84 -4.23 22.93 0.13
CA SER A 84 -4.36 24.40 0.11
C SER A 84 -3.67 25.06 -1.09
N GLY A 85 -3.09 24.28 -2.00
CA GLY A 85 -2.37 24.76 -3.17
C GLY A 85 -0.94 25.25 -2.87
N VAL A 86 -0.45 25.07 -1.65
CA VAL A 86 0.91 25.48 -1.25
C VAL A 86 1.90 24.38 -1.63
N PRO A 87 2.97 24.67 -2.38
CA PRO A 87 3.97 23.68 -2.75
C PRO A 87 4.72 23.19 -1.50
N ARG A 88 4.75 21.87 -1.30
CA ARG A 88 5.53 21.21 -0.25
C ARG A 88 6.54 20.23 -0.86
N SER A 89 7.75 20.23 -0.33
CA SER A 89 8.75 19.22 -0.69
C SER A 89 8.49 17.93 0.08
N LEU A 90 8.21 16.85 -0.65
CA LEU A 90 8.01 15.51 -0.11
C LEU A 90 9.10 14.58 -0.62
N ARG A 91 9.48 13.61 0.22
CA ARG A 91 10.31 12.48 -0.20
C ARG A 91 9.40 11.35 -0.62
N VAL A 92 9.58 10.85 -1.84
CA VAL A 92 8.77 9.77 -2.41
C VAL A 92 9.67 8.56 -2.58
N ALA A 93 9.33 7.47 -1.89
CA ALA A 93 9.97 6.17 -2.09
C ALA A 93 9.06 5.29 -2.94
N ARG A 94 9.55 4.83 -4.09
CA ARG A 94 8.87 3.80 -4.89
C ARG A 94 9.35 2.45 -4.40
N THR A 95 8.41 1.62 -4.01
CA THR A 95 8.67 0.27 -3.51
C THR A 95 8.01 -0.76 -4.42
N ARG A 96 8.65 -1.92 -4.55
CA ARG A 96 8.12 -3.08 -5.26
C ARG A 96 8.21 -4.32 -4.41
N CYS A 97 7.15 -5.11 -4.39
CA CYS A 97 7.14 -6.38 -3.68
C CYS A 97 7.94 -7.45 -4.43
N ALA A 98 8.86 -8.13 -3.73
CA ALA A 98 9.62 -9.24 -4.30
C ALA A 98 8.76 -10.50 -4.55
N ARG A 99 7.62 -10.63 -3.86
CA ARG A 99 6.73 -11.80 -3.95
C ARG A 99 5.64 -11.67 -5.01
N CYS A 100 4.87 -10.58 -4.97
CA CYS A 100 3.73 -10.38 -5.87
C CYS A 100 3.93 -9.30 -6.94
N GLY A 101 5.07 -8.58 -6.93
CA GLY A 101 5.40 -7.57 -7.93
C GLY A 101 4.64 -6.25 -7.82
N VAL A 102 3.68 -6.12 -6.90
CA VAL A 102 2.92 -4.87 -6.70
C VAL A 102 3.87 -3.73 -6.35
N GLN A 103 3.68 -2.59 -7.03
CA GLN A 103 4.39 -1.34 -6.78
C GLN A 103 3.55 -0.39 -5.93
N ARG A 104 4.21 0.37 -5.06
CA ARG A 104 3.59 1.40 -4.21
C ARG A 104 4.52 2.60 -4.06
N GLN A 105 3.96 3.79 -4.18
CA GLN A 105 4.62 5.03 -3.79
C GLN A 105 4.30 5.31 -2.32
N ILE A 106 5.33 5.66 -1.56
CA ILE A 106 5.21 6.01 -0.15
C ILE A 106 5.71 7.45 0.01
N TYR A 107 4.85 8.31 0.55
CA TYR A 107 5.12 9.73 0.73
C TYR A 107 5.65 9.99 2.14
N PHE A 108 6.73 10.76 2.22
CA PHE A 108 7.37 11.15 3.46
C PHE A 108 7.57 12.66 3.50
N ARG A 109 7.52 13.22 4.70
CA ARG A 109 7.85 14.59 5.01
C ARG A 109 9.02 14.61 5.97
N LEU A 110 10.01 15.46 5.70
CA LEU A 110 11.06 15.73 6.66
C LEU A 110 10.47 16.62 7.76
N GLY A 111 10.32 16.07 8.95
CA GLY A 111 9.95 16.83 10.13
C GLY A 111 11.15 17.63 10.60
N THR A 112 10.99 18.95 10.75
CA THR A 112 11.96 19.79 11.46
C THR A 112 11.92 19.43 12.93
N THR A 113 12.73 18.46 13.35
CA THR A 113 13.12 18.33 14.76
C THR A 113 14.29 19.29 14.99
N LEU A 114 13.96 20.58 15.14
CA LEU A 114 14.81 21.56 15.79
C LEU A 114 14.03 22.12 16.98
N ALA A 115 13.96 21.32 18.04
CA ALA A 115 13.82 21.86 19.38
C ALA A 115 15.24 21.93 19.95
N ASN A 116 15.86 23.11 19.87
CA ASN A 116 16.98 23.51 20.72
C ASN A 116 16.49 24.63 21.62
#